data_AF-A0A3P2AAR2-F1
#
_entry.id   AF-A0A3P2AAR2-F1
#
_cell.length_a   1.000
_cell.length_b   1.000
_cell.length_c   1.000
_cell.angle_alpha   90.00
_cell.angle_beta   90.00
_cell.angle_gamma   90.00
#
_symmetry.space_group_name_H-M   'P 1'
#
loop_
_entity.id
_entity.type
_entity.pdbx_description
1 polymer ?
#
loop_
_entity_poly.entity_id
_entity_poly.type
_entity_poly.pdbx_seq_one_letter_code
_entity_poly.pdbx_strand_id
1 'polypeptide(L)'
;MHSQGSIETYKEQLSEHQLNPENLKITRADTSKYINLLEQHSGEVVNNILEVFSKSVALAPRKKIVENCIELFLDKEYEMFVNAIPIQIEGMFDDLLRSMVFELFTDINLHPTAVLRDKIEILKRKNVNSFFEVEAYFKYYFNGIIRNTIAHGKSAILSDSNGSYKKLALELIFGLNYFADTIFSINELDAMNEYIYRTALDFNECDQEGNVKIFYECLFSDLNGTRSRFWRSDYKSGLFKTYSPKQILWWMFNPFYESFCKYSDELNTLRDLLKSSGFWNYVLDKLNEQFTSPRFNKDEFKSVVKNMFSIPCENSETIEILKKLIND
;
A
#
# COMPACT_ATOMS: atom_id res chain seq x y z
N MET A 1 -15.61 18.26 -14.99
CA MET A 1 -15.06 18.46 -16.35
C MET A 1 -13.69 19.19 -16.35
N HIS A 2 -12.83 19.01 -15.33
CA HIS A 2 -11.49 19.62 -15.28
C HIS A 2 -10.31 18.63 -15.49
N SER A 3 -10.58 17.34 -15.77
CA SER A 3 -9.54 16.30 -15.72
C SER A 3 -8.88 15.93 -17.07
N GLN A 4 -9.54 16.15 -18.21
CA GLN A 4 -8.98 15.75 -19.52
C GLN A 4 -7.73 16.55 -19.88
N GLY A 5 -7.81 17.89 -19.84
CA GLY A 5 -6.67 18.76 -20.14
C GLY A 5 -5.45 18.51 -19.27
N SER A 6 -5.62 18.14 -17.99
CA SER A 6 -4.50 17.77 -17.13
C SER A 6 -3.83 16.45 -17.53
N ILE A 7 -4.60 15.46 -17.99
CA ILE A 7 -4.08 14.13 -18.38
C ILE A 7 -3.32 14.22 -19.70
N GLU A 8 -3.80 15.01 -20.65
CA GLU A 8 -3.08 15.25 -21.91
C GLU A 8 -1.72 15.94 -21.66
N THR A 9 -1.67 16.97 -20.81
CA THR A 9 -0.41 17.63 -20.43
C THR A 9 0.57 16.68 -19.72
N TYR A 10 0.09 15.81 -18.82
CA TYR A 10 0.95 14.81 -18.18
C TYR A 10 1.51 13.80 -19.18
N LYS A 11 0.71 13.36 -20.17
CA LYS A 11 1.16 12.44 -21.22
C LYS A 11 2.24 13.08 -22.10
N GLU A 12 2.07 14.35 -22.45
CA GLU A 12 3.07 15.12 -23.21
C GLU A 12 4.38 15.23 -22.41
N GLN A 13 4.32 15.66 -21.15
CA GLN A 13 5.48 15.74 -20.26
C GLN A 13 6.20 14.38 -20.11
N LEU A 14 5.44 13.29 -19.94
CA LEU A 14 5.98 11.93 -19.87
C LEU A 14 6.66 11.52 -21.18
N SER A 15 6.10 11.88 -22.33
CA SER A 15 6.66 11.55 -23.64
C SER A 15 7.98 12.27 -23.92
N GLU A 16 8.13 13.50 -23.42
CA GLU A 16 9.34 14.31 -23.57
C GLU A 16 10.40 14.01 -22.50
N HIS A 17 10.03 13.34 -21.41
CA HIS A 17 10.96 13.07 -20.31
C HIS A 17 12.14 12.18 -20.75
N GLN A 18 13.36 12.55 -20.34
CA GLN A 18 14.58 11.87 -20.79
C GLN A 18 14.68 10.41 -20.30
N LEU A 19 14.06 10.11 -19.16
CA LEU A 19 13.94 8.75 -18.61
C LEU A 19 12.74 7.96 -19.17
N ASN A 20 11.99 8.49 -20.15
CA ASN A 20 10.97 7.72 -20.82
C ASN A 20 11.61 6.49 -21.49
N PRO A 21 11.02 5.27 -21.38
CA PRO A 21 11.56 4.05 -21.98
C PRO A 21 11.91 4.15 -23.47
N GLU A 22 11.14 4.92 -24.26
CA GLU A 22 11.41 5.13 -25.69
C GLU A 22 12.64 6.02 -25.89
N ASN A 23 12.74 7.12 -25.13
CA ASN A 23 13.88 8.05 -25.20
C ASN A 23 15.17 7.39 -24.70
N LEU A 24 15.06 6.52 -23.69
CA LEU A 24 16.15 5.74 -23.12
C LEU A 24 16.79 4.75 -24.11
N LYS A 25 16.07 4.26 -25.14
CA LYS A 25 16.63 3.31 -26.12
C LYS A 25 17.84 3.91 -26.84
N ILE A 26 17.77 5.19 -27.18
CA ILE A 26 18.84 5.91 -27.88
C ILE A 26 20.00 6.16 -26.92
N THR A 27 19.71 6.62 -25.70
CA THR A 27 20.74 6.92 -24.69
C THR A 27 21.49 5.66 -24.23
N ARG A 28 20.81 4.50 -24.13
CA ARG A 28 21.42 3.22 -23.74
C ARG A 28 22.48 2.72 -24.72
N ALA A 29 22.46 3.15 -25.98
CA ALA A 29 23.47 2.79 -26.97
C ALA A 29 24.84 3.43 -26.65
N ASP A 30 24.87 4.51 -25.86
CA ASP A 30 26.07 5.17 -25.39
C ASP A 30 26.16 5.06 -23.86
N THR A 31 27.04 4.18 -23.38
CA THR A 31 27.18 3.87 -21.95
C THR A 31 27.52 5.11 -21.13
N SER A 32 28.34 6.02 -21.66
CA SER A 32 28.75 7.22 -20.92
C SER A 32 27.60 8.21 -20.78
N LYS A 33 26.85 8.44 -21.88
CA LYS A 33 25.64 9.28 -21.83
C LYS A 33 24.59 8.71 -20.90
N TYR A 34 24.41 7.38 -20.90
CA TYR A 34 23.46 6.71 -20.02
C TYR A 34 23.82 6.87 -18.54
N ILE A 35 25.08 6.65 -18.17
CA ILE A 35 25.55 6.83 -16.78
C ILE A 35 25.35 8.27 -16.33
N ASN A 36 25.74 9.24 -17.15
CA ASN A 36 25.60 10.66 -16.81
C ASN A 36 24.13 11.06 -16.62
N LEU A 37 23.22 10.55 -17.46
CA LEU A 37 21.79 10.79 -17.33
C LEU A 37 21.24 10.22 -16.01
N LEU A 38 21.58 8.96 -15.67
CA LEU A 38 21.14 8.37 -14.40
C LEU A 38 21.70 9.12 -13.19
N GLU A 39 22.97 9.53 -13.24
CA GLU A 39 23.62 10.27 -12.16
C GLU A 39 22.94 11.62 -11.92
N GLN A 40 22.59 12.34 -13.00
CA GLN A 40 21.87 13.62 -12.91
C GLN A 40 20.53 13.52 -12.16
N HIS A 41 19.82 12.40 -12.30
CA HIS A 41 18.52 12.17 -11.67
C HIS A 41 18.62 11.39 -10.34
N SER A 42 19.79 10.86 -9.98
CA SER A 42 19.95 9.99 -8.82
C SER A 42 19.62 10.67 -7.48
N GLY A 43 19.85 11.99 -7.35
CA GLY A 43 19.52 12.73 -6.13
C GLY A 43 18.02 12.79 -5.85
N GLU A 44 17.20 13.00 -6.88
CA GLU A 44 15.73 12.98 -6.77
C GLU A 44 15.23 11.59 -6.38
N VAL A 45 15.79 10.56 -7.00
CA VAL A 45 15.49 9.15 -6.71
C VAL A 45 15.79 8.81 -5.26
N VAL A 46 16.96 9.21 -4.74
CA VAL A 46 17.34 8.99 -3.34
C VAL A 46 16.36 9.69 -2.39
N ASN A 47 16.01 10.95 -2.66
CA ASN A 47 15.06 11.69 -1.83
C ASN A 47 13.69 11.00 -1.79
N ASN A 48 13.19 10.53 -2.92
CA ASN A 48 11.92 9.83 -2.98
C ASN A 48 11.95 8.51 -2.20
N ILE A 49 13.03 7.72 -2.31
CA ILE A 49 13.20 6.50 -1.49
C ILE A 49 13.14 6.85 0.00
N LEU A 50 13.90 7.85 0.46
CA LEU A 50 13.93 8.25 1.87
C LEU A 50 12.55 8.71 2.35
N GLU A 51 11.83 9.47 1.52
CA GLU A 51 10.46 9.90 1.80
C GLU A 51 9.52 8.71 1.97
N VAL A 52 9.52 7.76 1.03
CA VAL A 52 8.71 6.54 1.10
C VAL A 52 8.99 5.75 2.36
N PHE A 53 10.28 5.51 2.69
CA PHE A 53 10.67 4.77 3.89
C PHE A 53 10.35 5.50 5.20
N SER A 54 10.31 6.84 5.19
CA SER A 54 9.87 7.61 6.35
C SER A 54 8.37 7.44 6.66
N LYS A 55 7.58 7.20 5.61
CA LYS A 55 6.12 7.17 5.61
C LYS A 55 5.56 5.77 5.77
N SER A 56 6.14 4.78 5.08
CA SER A 56 5.62 3.43 5.02
C SER A 56 5.78 2.67 6.35
N VAL A 57 4.69 2.11 6.83
CA VAL A 57 4.61 1.13 7.92
C VAL A 57 5.15 -0.22 7.44
N ALA A 58 4.78 -0.62 6.22
CA ALA A 58 5.21 -1.90 5.65
C ALA A 58 6.72 -2.00 5.50
N LEU A 59 7.39 -0.91 5.09
CA LEU A 59 8.84 -0.87 4.87
C LEU A 59 9.65 -0.44 6.10
N ALA A 60 8.99 -0.03 7.20
CA ALA A 60 9.65 0.44 8.41
C ALA A 60 10.72 -0.53 8.97
N PRO A 61 10.54 -1.87 8.97
CA PRO A 61 11.56 -2.80 9.46
C PRO A 61 12.90 -2.72 8.72
N ARG A 62 12.91 -2.24 7.46
CA ARG A 62 14.12 -2.16 6.62
C ARG A 62 14.71 -0.76 6.50
N LYS A 63 14.04 0.25 7.05
CA LYS A 63 14.45 1.65 6.92
C LYS A 63 15.94 1.85 7.19
N LYS A 64 16.41 1.44 8.37
CA LYS A 64 17.81 1.63 8.78
C LYS A 64 18.82 0.97 7.84
N ILE A 65 18.57 -0.27 7.41
CA ILE A 65 19.53 -0.98 6.56
C ILE A 65 19.55 -0.44 5.13
N VAL A 66 18.40 0.03 4.63
CA VAL A 66 18.29 0.69 3.33
C VAL A 66 18.96 2.07 3.36
N GLU A 67 18.76 2.85 4.42
CA GLU A 67 19.46 4.13 4.63
C GLU A 67 20.97 3.95 4.61
N ASN A 68 21.51 2.95 5.33
CA ASN A 68 22.94 2.63 5.26
C ASN A 68 23.41 2.25 3.85
N CYS A 69 22.58 1.55 3.06
CA CYS A 69 22.91 1.25 1.67
C CYS A 69 22.94 2.52 0.81
N ILE A 70 22.01 3.45 1.04
CA ILE A 70 21.98 4.75 0.36
C ILE A 70 23.24 5.56 0.69
N GLU A 71 23.70 5.55 1.93
CA GLU A 71 24.97 6.19 2.32
C GLU A 71 26.15 5.63 1.51
N LEU A 72 26.27 4.30 1.39
CA LEU A 72 27.29 3.67 0.54
C LEU A 72 27.21 4.14 -0.92
N PHE A 73 26.00 4.30 -1.46
CA PHE A 73 25.81 4.82 -2.81
C PHE A 73 26.27 6.28 -2.95
N LEU A 74 25.92 7.14 -1.99
CA LEU A 74 26.29 8.55 -1.97
C LEU A 74 27.80 8.76 -1.81
N ASP A 75 28.43 7.93 -0.99
CA ASP A 75 29.88 7.91 -0.76
C ASP A 75 30.66 7.28 -1.92
N LYS A 76 29.96 6.81 -2.97
CA LYS A 76 30.51 6.15 -4.16
C LYS A 76 31.19 4.81 -3.87
N GLU A 77 30.86 4.19 -2.74
CA GLU A 77 31.21 2.81 -2.38
C GLU A 77 30.33 1.81 -3.15
N TYR A 78 30.34 1.91 -4.48
CA TYR A 78 29.41 1.21 -5.37
C TYR A 78 29.51 -0.30 -5.28
N GLU A 79 30.70 -0.85 -5.04
CA GLU A 79 30.87 -2.29 -4.87
C GLU A 79 30.13 -2.80 -3.64
N MET A 80 30.29 -2.11 -2.50
CA MET A 80 29.60 -2.47 -1.26
C MET A 80 28.08 -2.31 -1.40
N PHE A 81 27.64 -1.21 -2.02
CA PHE A 81 26.23 -0.98 -2.33
C PHE A 81 25.63 -2.10 -3.18
N VAL A 82 26.28 -2.45 -4.30
CA VAL A 82 25.83 -3.50 -5.23
C VAL A 82 25.72 -4.85 -4.53
N ASN A 83 26.61 -5.15 -3.58
CA ASN A 83 26.55 -6.41 -2.85
C ASN A 83 25.46 -6.42 -1.75
N ALA A 84 25.14 -5.26 -1.16
CA ALA A 84 24.21 -5.16 -0.05
C ALA A 84 22.74 -4.97 -0.48
N ILE A 85 22.49 -4.04 -1.42
CA ILE A 85 21.12 -3.62 -1.75
C ILE A 85 20.24 -4.72 -2.35
N PRO A 86 20.75 -5.69 -3.15
CA PRO A 86 19.87 -6.67 -3.77
C PRO A 86 19.16 -7.56 -2.75
N ILE A 87 19.83 -7.86 -1.64
CA ILE A 87 19.27 -8.64 -0.53
C ILE A 87 18.13 -7.86 0.14
N GLN A 88 18.26 -6.54 0.26
CA GLN A 88 17.20 -5.70 0.83
C GLN A 88 16.00 -5.60 -0.10
N ILE A 89 16.22 -5.44 -1.40
CA ILE A 89 15.17 -5.44 -2.41
C ILE A 89 14.42 -6.78 -2.43
N GLU A 90 15.11 -7.93 -2.35
CA GLU A 90 14.47 -9.24 -2.19
C GLU A 90 13.63 -9.29 -0.92
N GLY A 91 14.17 -8.79 0.20
CA GLY A 91 13.48 -8.76 1.48
C GLY A 91 12.25 -7.85 1.52
N MET A 92 12.25 -6.73 0.79
CA MET A 92 11.10 -5.83 0.66
C MET A 92 9.89 -6.53 0.04
N PHE A 93 10.11 -7.58 -0.77
CA PHE A 93 9.02 -8.40 -1.27
C PHE A 93 8.31 -9.16 -0.13
N ASP A 94 9.07 -9.72 0.81
CA ASP A 94 8.48 -10.37 1.98
C ASP A 94 7.70 -9.38 2.87
N ASP A 95 8.16 -8.12 2.93
CA ASP A 95 7.43 -7.05 3.62
C ASP A 95 6.10 -6.74 2.94
N LEU A 96 6.10 -6.63 1.60
CA LEU A 96 4.87 -6.48 0.82
C LEU A 96 3.89 -7.62 1.10
N LEU A 97 4.36 -8.87 1.07
CA LEU A 97 3.52 -10.02 1.36
C LEU A 97 2.92 -9.95 2.77
N ARG A 98 3.75 -9.68 3.78
CA ARG A 98 3.33 -9.54 5.19
C ARG A 98 2.33 -8.40 5.39
N SER A 99 2.43 -7.36 4.56
CA SER A 99 1.53 -6.21 4.62
C SER A 99 0.14 -6.46 4.03
N MET A 100 -0.07 -7.54 3.27
CA MET A 100 -1.37 -7.95 2.70
C MET A 100 -2.15 -8.87 3.65
N VAL A 101 -2.23 -8.44 4.91
CA VAL A 101 -2.72 -9.20 6.07
C VAL A 101 -4.10 -9.82 5.86
N PHE A 102 -5.04 -9.11 5.24
CA PHE A 102 -6.40 -9.60 5.07
C PHE A 102 -6.43 -10.85 4.19
N GLU A 103 -5.63 -10.85 3.12
CA GLU A 103 -5.49 -12.01 2.24
C GLU A 103 -4.76 -13.15 2.96
N LEU A 104 -3.72 -12.85 3.75
CA LEU A 104 -3.00 -13.86 4.52
C LEU A 104 -3.89 -14.61 5.51
N PHE A 105 -4.77 -13.88 6.20
CA PHE A 105 -5.66 -14.44 7.20
C PHE A 105 -6.90 -15.12 6.61
N THR A 106 -7.24 -14.82 5.36
CA THR A 106 -8.37 -15.47 4.66
C THR A 106 -7.93 -16.64 3.79
N ASP A 107 -6.63 -16.85 3.58
CA ASP A 107 -6.08 -17.98 2.83
C ASP A 107 -4.81 -18.55 3.45
N ILE A 108 -4.97 -19.72 4.08
CA ILE A 108 -3.90 -20.45 4.77
C ILE A 108 -2.70 -20.79 3.87
N ASN A 109 -2.89 -20.81 2.54
CA ASN A 109 -1.81 -21.10 1.60
C ASN A 109 -0.82 -19.94 1.46
N LEU A 110 -1.12 -18.76 2.00
CA LEU A 110 -0.21 -17.61 2.03
C LEU A 110 0.68 -17.57 3.29
N HIS A 111 0.73 -18.64 4.09
CA HIS A 111 1.50 -18.71 5.33
C HIS A 111 2.99 -18.30 5.14
N PRO A 112 3.62 -17.66 6.15
CA PRO A 112 4.99 -17.14 6.08
C PRO A 112 6.06 -18.12 5.56
N THR A 113 5.86 -19.43 5.70
CA THR A 113 6.79 -20.48 5.28
C THR A 113 6.74 -20.87 3.80
N ALA A 114 5.79 -20.34 3.01
CA ALA A 114 5.72 -20.63 1.57
C ALA A 114 6.83 -19.93 0.77
N VAL A 115 7.32 -20.58 -0.29
CA VAL A 115 8.36 -20.02 -1.18
C VAL A 115 7.82 -18.77 -1.87
N LEU A 116 8.66 -17.74 -2.05
CA LEU A 116 8.31 -16.44 -2.66
C LEU A 116 7.49 -16.60 -3.96
N ARG A 117 7.94 -17.54 -4.80
CA ARG A 117 7.33 -17.86 -6.10
C ARG A 117 5.89 -18.36 -5.96
N ASP A 118 5.61 -19.16 -4.95
CA ASP A 118 4.28 -19.74 -4.73
C ASP A 118 3.32 -18.70 -4.17
N LYS A 119 3.81 -17.82 -3.27
CA LYS A 119 3.05 -16.67 -2.76
C LYS A 119 2.64 -15.69 -3.88
N ILE A 120 3.56 -15.39 -4.81
CA ILE A 120 3.28 -14.59 -6.03
C ILE A 120 2.14 -15.21 -6.85
N GLU A 121 2.16 -16.53 -7.02
CA GLU A 121 1.19 -17.22 -7.88
C GLU A 121 -0.21 -17.24 -7.26
N ILE A 122 -0.31 -17.33 -5.92
CA ILE A 122 -1.59 -17.22 -5.21
C ILE A 122 -2.19 -15.81 -5.35
N LEU A 123 -1.38 -14.76 -5.18
CA LEU A 123 -1.84 -13.38 -5.34
C LEU A 123 -2.32 -13.09 -6.77
N LYS A 124 -1.61 -13.65 -7.76
CA LYS A 124 -2.00 -13.59 -9.17
C LYS A 124 -3.37 -14.23 -9.43
N ARG A 125 -3.63 -15.41 -8.85
CA ARG A 125 -4.92 -16.12 -9.00
C ARG A 125 -6.09 -15.33 -8.41
N LYS A 126 -5.85 -14.55 -7.35
CA LYS A 126 -6.88 -13.75 -6.69
C LYS A 126 -7.13 -12.38 -7.34
N ASN A 127 -6.37 -12.02 -8.38
CA ASN A 127 -6.42 -10.69 -9.02
C ASN A 127 -6.24 -9.53 -8.03
N VAL A 128 -5.56 -9.78 -6.91
CA VAL A 128 -5.32 -8.79 -5.86
C VAL A 128 -4.17 -7.94 -6.36
N ASN A 129 -4.49 -6.76 -6.90
CA ASN A 129 -3.53 -5.78 -7.43
C ASN A 129 -2.60 -6.41 -8.48
N SER A 130 -2.98 -6.36 -9.77
CA SER A 130 -2.15 -6.87 -10.87
C SER A 130 -0.71 -6.34 -10.78
N PHE A 131 0.19 -7.15 -10.24
CA PHE A 131 1.60 -6.85 -10.07
C PHE A 131 2.41 -7.33 -11.28
N PHE A 132 1.85 -7.42 -12.47
CA PHE A 132 2.47 -8.19 -13.56
C PHE A 132 3.90 -7.71 -13.87
N GLU A 133 4.13 -6.40 -13.88
CA GLU A 133 5.44 -5.79 -14.13
C GLU A 133 6.43 -6.08 -13.00
N VAL A 134 5.99 -5.97 -11.74
CA VAL A 134 6.79 -6.28 -10.55
C VAL A 134 7.07 -7.78 -10.46
N GLU A 135 6.06 -8.62 -10.66
CA GLU A 135 6.19 -10.08 -10.74
C GLU A 135 7.21 -10.45 -11.82
N ALA A 136 7.07 -9.91 -13.02
CA ALA A 136 7.94 -10.25 -14.14
C ALA A 136 9.38 -9.81 -13.90
N TYR A 137 9.58 -8.57 -13.43
CA TYR A 137 10.89 -8.05 -13.08
C TYR A 137 11.54 -8.88 -11.97
N PHE A 138 10.83 -9.18 -10.88
CA PHE A 138 11.40 -9.91 -9.75
C PHE A 138 11.65 -11.38 -10.03
N LYS A 139 10.64 -12.06 -10.60
CA LYS A 139 10.65 -13.52 -10.81
C LYS A 139 11.67 -13.93 -11.86
N TYR A 140 11.79 -13.17 -12.95
CA TYR A 140 12.61 -13.58 -14.10
C TYR A 140 13.92 -12.81 -14.20
N TYR A 141 13.95 -11.53 -13.85
CA TYR A 141 15.12 -10.68 -14.07
C TYR A 141 15.95 -10.48 -12.80
N PHE A 142 15.38 -9.90 -11.77
CA PHE A 142 16.11 -9.53 -10.56
C PHE A 142 16.66 -10.74 -9.79
N ASN A 143 15.81 -11.71 -9.43
CA ASN A 143 16.28 -12.89 -8.68
C ASN A 143 17.19 -13.78 -9.52
N GLY A 144 16.77 -14.08 -10.76
CA GLY A 144 17.46 -15.01 -11.64
C GLY A 144 18.84 -14.51 -12.10
N ILE A 145 18.96 -13.22 -12.38
CA ILE A 145 20.15 -12.64 -13.02
C ILE A 145 20.95 -11.81 -12.02
N ILE A 146 20.36 -10.77 -11.42
CA ILE A 146 21.11 -9.82 -10.59
C ILE A 146 21.52 -10.46 -9.27
N ARG A 147 20.53 -10.85 -8.45
CA ARG A 147 20.75 -11.34 -7.09
C ARG A 147 21.61 -12.61 -7.09
N ASN A 148 21.27 -13.60 -7.92
CA ASN A 148 22.02 -14.86 -7.95
C ASN A 148 23.47 -14.67 -8.41
N THR A 149 23.71 -13.82 -9.42
CA THR A 149 25.08 -13.54 -9.88
C THR A 149 25.92 -12.88 -8.79
N ILE A 150 25.34 -11.94 -8.04
CA ILE A 150 26.00 -11.28 -6.91
C ILE A 150 26.24 -12.27 -5.76
N ALA A 151 25.23 -13.05 -5.37
CA ALA A 151 25.34 -14.04 -4.29
C ALA A 151 26.39 -15.13 -4.57
N HIS A 152 26.67 -15.44 -5.84
CA HIS A 152 27.72 -16.37 -6.24
C HIS A 152 29.12 -15.74 -6.38
N GLY A 153 29.30 -14.47 -5.96
CA GLY A 153 30.57 -13.76 -6.03
C GLY A 153 30.99 -13.40 -7.46
N LYS A 154 30.03 -13.39 -8.41
CA LYS A 154 30.25 -13.10 -9.82
C LYS A 154 29.81 -11.69 -10.20
N SER A 155 29.78 -10.77 -9.24
CA SER A 155 29.36 -9.37 -9.42
C SER A 155 30.15 -8.65 -10.52
N ALA A 156 31.40 -9.03 -10.77
CA ALA A 156 32.23 -8.53 -11.88
C ALA A 156 31.67 -8.85 -13.28
N ILE A 157 30.73 -9.80 -13.42
CA ILE A 157 30.03 -10.05 -14.68
C ILE A 157 28.99 -8.95 -14.96
N LEU A 158 28.54 -8.27 -13.91
CA LEU A 158 27.54 -7.20 -13.97
C LEU A 158 28.18 -5.80 -13.98
N SER A 159 29.50 -5.69 -13.76
CA SER A 159 30.22 -4.43 -13.90
C SER A 159 30.37 -4.04 -15.38
N ASP A 160 30.63 -2.75 -15.63
CA ASP A 160 30.93 -2.31 -16.99
C ASP A 160 32.26 -2.89 -17.51
N SER A 161 32.56 -2.65 -18.78
CA SER A 161 33.79 -3.12 -19.44
C SER A 161 35.08 -2.65 -18.76
N ASN A 162 35.00 -1.63 -17.91
CA ASN A 162 36.13 -1.08 -17.16
C ASN A 162 36.19 -1.62 -15.72
N GLY A 163 35.33 -2.57 -15.35
CA GLY A 163 35.24 -3.14 -14.01
C GLY A 163 34.56 -2.22 -12.99
N SER A 164 33.91 -1.14 -13.42
CA SER A 164 33.23 -0.21 -12.54
C SER A 164 31.81 -0.68 -12.23
N TYR A 165 31.47 -0.63 -10.94
CA TYR A 165 30.13 -0.92 -10.42
C TYR A 165 29.16 0.25 -10.55
N LYS A 166 29.62 1.43 -11.01
CA LYS A 166 28.84 2.67 -11.03
C LYS A 166 27.53 2.52 -11.81
N LYS A 167 27.60 1.95 -13.02
CA LYS A 167 26.40 1.75 -13.86
C LYS A 167 25.37 0.89 -13.14
N LEU A 168 25.79 -0.25 -12.61
CA LEU A 168 24.91 -1.18 -11.91
C LEU A 168 24.35 -0.58 -10.62
N ALA A 169 25.15 0.18 -9.87
CA ALA A 169 24.69 0.90 -8.69
C ALA A 169 23.59 1.91 -9.05
N LEU A 170 23.77 2.66 -10.14
CA LEU A 170 22.74 3.57 -10.66
C LEU A 170 21.49 2.82 -11.12
N GLU A 171 21.61 1.70 -11.82
CA GLU A 171 20.43 0.91 -12.20
C GLU A 171 19.68 0.34 -10.97
N LEU A 172 20.42 -0.09 -9.95
CA LEU A 172 19.86 -0.64 -8.72
C LEU A 172 19.17 0.41 -7.85
N ILE A 173 19.67 1.65 -7.75
CA ILE A 173 18.99 2.69 -6.97
C ILE A 173 17.65 3.09 -7.61
N PHE A 174 17.58 3.15 -8.96
CA PHE A 174 16.32 3.36 -9.67
C PHE A 174 15.36 2.17 -9.51
N GLY A 175 15.90 0.93 -9.53
CA GLY A 175 15.12 -0.28 -9.26
C GLY A 175 14.54 -0.29 -7.83
N LEU A 176 15.34 0.11 -6.84
CA LEU A 176 14.89 0.29 -5.45
C LEU A 176 13.77 1.31 -5.36
N ASN A 177 13.91 2.47 -6.01
CA ASN A 177 12.90 3.52 -6.01
C ASN A 177 11.56 3.04 -6.58
N TYR A 178 11.58 2.47 -7.79
CA TYR A 178 10.39 1.92 -8.41
C TYR A 178 9.70 0.89 -7.50
N PHE A 179 10.48 0.03 -6.85
CA PHE A 179 9.93 -1.00 -5.98
C PHE A 179 9.38 -0.45 -4.67
N ALA A 180 10.08 0.50 -4.04
CA ALA A 180 9.62 1.20 -2.84
C ALA A 180 8.29 1.91 -3.12
N ASP A 181 8.21 2.69 -4.20
CA ASP A 181 6.99 3.39 -4.63
C ASP A 181 5.85 2.41 -4.89
N THR A 182 6.14 1.30 -5.57
CA THR A 182 5.12 0.32 -5.89
C THR A 182 4.57 -0.33 -4.64
N ILE A 183 5.43 -0.79 -3.72
CA ILE A 183 5.00 -1.36 -2.43
C ILE A 183 4.18 -0.34 -1.66
N PHE A 184 4.68 0.88 -1.54
CA PHE A 184 3.99 1.96 -0.85
C PHE A 184 2.60 2.20 -1.46
N SER A 185 2.47 2.12 -2.78
CA SER A 185 1.22 2.33 -3.52
C SER A 185 0.18 1.22 -3.39
N ILE A 186 0.57 0.00 -3.02
CA ILE A 186 -0.31 -1.17 -3.10
C ILE A 186 -0.59 -1.84 -1.75
N ASN A 187 0.27 -1.63 -0.75
CA ASN A 187 0.20 -2.37 0.50
C ASN A 187 -1.01 -1.97 1.35
N GLU A 188 -1.49 -2.92 2.15
CA GLU A 188 -2.68 -2.76 2.97
C GLU A 188 -2.40 -2.05 4.31
N LEU A 189 -1.26 -2.28 4.97
CA LEU A 189 -0.96 -1.63 6.26
C LEU A 189 -0.89 -0.11 6.17
N ASP A 190 -0.33 0.42 5.08
CA ASP A 190 -0.30 1.86 4.83
C ASP A 190 -1.69 2.39 4.46
N ALA A 191 -2.48 1.60 3.72
CA ALA A 191 -3.86 1.97 3.39
C ALA A 191 -4.77 1.99 4.63
N MET A 192 -4.56 1.06 5.56
CA MET A 192 -5.22 1.03 6.86
C MET A 192 -4.90 2.31 7.64
N ASN A 193 -3.62 2.64 7.80
CA ASN A 193 -3.19 3.79 8.58
C ASN A 193 -3.77 5.10 8.00
N GLU A 194 -3.71 5.26 6.68
CA GLU A 194 -4.32 6.41 6.00
C GLU A 194 -5.84 6.45 6.17
N TYR A 195 -6.51 5.29 6.08
CA TYR A 195 -7.95 5.21 6.29
C TYR A 195 -8.33 5.67 7.70
N ILE A 196 -7.64 5.16 8.73
CA ILE A 196 -7.91 5.53 10.14
C ILE A 196 -7.74 7.03 10.33
N TYR A 197 -6.58 7.58 9.90
CA TYR A 197 -6.27 9.00 10.06
C TYR A 197 -7.32 9.90 9.36
N ARG A 198 -7.58 9.67 8.06
CA ARG A 198 -8.53 10.50 7.31
C ARG A 198 -9.96 10.36 7.80
N THR A 199 -10.39 9.15 8.13
CA THR A 199 -11.77 8.93 8.58
C THR A 199 -12.01 9.60 9.94
N ALA A 200 -11.02 9.60 10.84
CA ALA A 200 -11.12 10.33 12.08
C ALA A 200 -11.07 11.85 11.88
N LEU A 201 -10.24 12.34 10.96
CA LEU A 201 -10.19 13.75 10.59
C LEU A 201 -11.54 14.23 10.04
N ASP A 202 -12.10 13.53 9.06
CA ASP A 202 -13.41 13.82 8.47
C ASP A 202 -14.52 13.83 9.54
N PHE A 203 -14.45 12.91 10.50
CA PHE A 203 -15.39 12.85 11.61
C PHE A 203 -15.30 14.11 12.48
N ASN A 204 -14.08 14.50 12.88
CA ASN A 204 -13.85 15.66 13.72
C ASN A 204 -14.28 16.96 13.02
N GLU A 205 -14.02 17.10 11.73
CA GLU A 205 -14.49 18.23 10.92
C GLU A 205 -16.03 18.27 10.86
N CYS A 206 -16.67 17.14 10.57
CA CYS A 206 -18.13 17.05 10.54
C CYS A 206 -18.77 17.33 11.90
N ASP A 207 -18.14 16.92 13.01
CA ASP A 207 -18.62 17.18 14.37
C ASP A 207 -18.59 18.67 14.70
N GLN A 208 -17.48 19.35 14.37
CA GLN A 208 -17.33 20.80 14.55
C GLN A 208 -18.35 21.60 13.73
N GLU A 209 -18.69 21.14 12.53
CA GLU A 209 -19.66 21.80 11.66
C GLU A 209 -21.12 21.43 11.96
N GLY A 210 -21.38 20.48 12.87
CA GLY A 210 -22.73 19.97 13.14
C GLY A 210 -23.30 19.07 12.04
N ASN A 211 -22.44 18.52 11.17
CA ASN A 211 -22.76 17.73 9.99
C ASN A 211 -22.57 16.21 10.19
N VAL A 212 -22.57 15.72 11.43
CA VAL A 212 -22.29 14.31 11.78
C VAL A 212 -23.14 13.29 11.00
N LYS A 213 -24.38 13.63 10.60
CA LYS A 213 -25.20 12.74 9.76
C LYS A 213 -24.59 12.44 8.38
N ILE A 214 -23.90 13.41 7.78
CA ILE A 214 -23.19 13.22 6.50
C ILE A 214 -22.06 12.20 6.69
N PHE A 215 -21.34 12.31 7.81
CA PHE A 215 -20.31 11.35 8.17
C PHE A 215 -20.91 9.94 8.38
N TYR A 216 -22.04 9.82 9.09
CA TYR A 216 -22.72 8.52 9.27
C TYR A 216 -23.10 7.85 7.96
N GLU A 217 -23.53 8.62 6.95
CA GLU A 217 -23.81 8.08 5.61
C GLU A 217 -22.58 7.48 4.95
N CYS A 218 -21.45 8.17 5.08
CA CYS A 218 -20.17 7.72 4.56
C CYS A 218 -19.69 6.45 5.26
N LEU A 219 -19.75 6.41 6.60
CA LEU A 219 -19.37 5.24 7.39
C LEU A 219 -20.31 4.05 7.14
N PHE A 220 -21.62 4.27 7.04
CA PHE A 220 -22.57 3.23 6.65
C PHE A 220 -22.24 2.65 5.27
N SER A 221 -21.93 3.52 4.30
CA SER A 221 -21.54 3.12 2.94
C SER A 221 -20.24 2.31 2.90
N ASP A 222 -19.30 2.61 3.81
CA ASP A 222 -18.07 1.82 3.99
C ASP A 222 -18.37 0.43 4.57
N LEU A 223 -19.20 0.36 5.62
CA LEU A 223 -19.56 -0.90 6.29
C LEU A 223 -20.50 -1.79 5.49
N ASN A 224 -21.12 -1.27 4.43
CA ASN A 224 -22.06 -2.01 3.59
C ASN A 224 -21.51 -2.28 2.17
N GLY A 225 -20.29 -1.82 1.88
CA GLY A 225 -19.56 -2.08 0.64
C GLY A 225 -20.04 -1.26 -0.56
N THR A 226 -20.88 -0.25 -0.34
CA THR A 226 -21.44 0.58 -1.43
C THR A 226 -20.61 1.81 -1.74
N ARG A 227 -19.71 2.23 -0.83
CA ARG A 227 -18.82 3.39 -1.07
C ARG A 227 -17.81 3.06 -2.17
N SER A 228 -17.94 3.73 -3.32
CA SER A 228 -16.83 3.79 -4.28
C SER A 228 -15.77 4.73 -3.73
N ARG A 229 -14.73 4.17 -3.11
CA ARG A 229 -13.60 4.96 -2.61
C ARG A 229 -12.79 5.51 -3.79
N PHE A 230 -13.13 6.72 -4.20
CA PHE A 230 -12.29 7.55 -5.05
C PHE A 230 -11.51 8.54 -4.18
N TRP A 231 -10.65 8.02 -3.31
CA TRP A 231 -9.70 8.89 -2.63
C TRP A 231 -8.60 9.24 -3.64
N ARG A 232 -8.69 10.42 -4.25
CA ARG A 232 -7.49 11.11 -4.71
C ARG A 232 -6.72 11.47 -3.44
N SER A 233 -5.91 10.54 -2.96
CA SER A 233 -4.92 10.86 -1.95
C SER A 233 -3.73 11.46 -2.68
N ASP A 234 -3.38 12.71 -2.34
CA ASP A 234 -2.10 13.31 -2.74
C ASP A 234 -0.90 12.53 -2.18
N TYR A 235 -1.16 11.63 -1.21
CA TYR A 235 -0.18 10.82 -0.51
C TYR A 235 0.01 9.42 -1.14
N LYS A 236 -1.00 8.85 -1.81
CA LYS A 236 -0.92 7.52 -2.43
C LYS A 236 -1.89 7.36 -3.61
N SER A 237 -1.35 7.26 -4.82
CA SER A 237 -2.12 7.12 -6.07
C SER A 237 -2.90 5.80 -6.17
N GLY A 238 -2.52 4.77 -5.40
CA GLY A 238 -3.18 3.45 -5.37
C GLY A 238 -4.39 3.32 -4.44
N LEU A 239 -4.85 4.39 -3.78
CA LEU A 239 -6.01 4.38 -2.86
C LEU A 239 -7.38 4.27 -3.55
N PHE A 240 -7.42 4.07 -4.86
CA PHE A 240 -8.65 3.78 -5.63
C PHE A 240 -9.17 2.35 -5.46
N LYS A 241 -8.74 1.63 -4.41
CA LYS A 241 -9.16 0.25 -4.15
C LYS A 241 -10.39 0.23 -3.24
N THR A 242 -11.44 -0.44 -3.69
CA THR A 242 -12.58 -0.80 -2.83
C THR A 242 -12.15 -1.92 -1.90
N TYR A 243 -12.21 -1.68 -0.60
CA TYR A 243 -11.96 -2.70 0.44
C TYR A 243 -13.29 -3.31 0.86
N SER A 244 -13.29 -4.60 1.21
CA SER A 244 -14.50 -5.23 1.73
C SER A 244 -14.87 -4.64 3.10
N PRO A 245 -16.16 -4.58 3.47
CA PRO A 245 -16.56 -4.16 4.80
C PRO A 245 -15.87 -4.91 5.93
N LYS A 246 -15.71 -6.23 5.75
CA LYS A 246 -15.01 -7.10 6.70
C LYS A 246 -13.56 -6.65 6.92
N GLN A 247 -12.87 -6.26 5.86
CA GLN A 247 -11.50 -5.76 5.93
C GLN A 247 -11.41 -4.44 6.70
N ILE A 248 -12.31 -3.50 6.43
CA ILE A 248 -12.40 -2.21 7.14
C ILE A 248 -12.62 -2.40 8.64
N LEU A 249 -13.42 -3.39 9.02
CA LEU A 249 -13.57 -3.72 10.44
C LEU A 249 -12.34 -4.34 11.06
N TRP A 250 -11.65 -5.21 10.33
CA TRP A 250 -10.43 -5.82 10.83
C TRP A 250 -9.36 -4.77 11.11
N TRP A 251 -9.24 -3.78 10.23
CA TRP A 251 -8.40 -2.60 10.46
C TRP A 251 -8.70 -1.90 11.79
N MET A 252 -9.97 -1.81 12.18
CA MET A 252 -10.37 -1.13 13.40
C MET A 252 -10.30 -2.01 14.65
N PHE A 253 -10.53 -3.32 14.55
CA PHE A 253 -10.77 -4.16 15.73
C PHE A 253 -9.84 -5.37 15.89
N ASN A 254 -9.06 -5.74 14.88
CA ASN A 254 -8.18 -6.89 14.98
C ASN A 254 -6.84 -6.50 15.67
N PRO A 255 -6.46 -7.16 16.77
CA PRO A 255 -5.23 -6.83 17.52
C PRO A 255 -3.95 -6.90 16.70
N PHE A 256 -3.92 -7.72 15.64
CA PHE A 256 -2.77 -7.79 14.75
C PHE A 256 -2.54 -6.45 14.04
N TYR A 257 -3.60 -5.84 13.49
CA TYR A 257 -3.52 -4.55 12.80
C TYR A 257 -3.20 -3.41 13.76
N GLU A 258 -3.72 -3.48 14.98
CA GLU A 258 -3.44 -2.50 16.04
C GLU A 258 -1.93 -2.38 16.33
N SER A 259 -1.19 -3.49 16.28
CA SER A 259 0.28 -3.46 16.44
C SER A 259 1.04 -2.67 15.37
N PHE A 260 0.39 -2.37 14.23
CA PHE A 260 0.94 -1.59 13.11
C PHE A 260 0.26 -0.22 12.94
N CYS A 261 -0.63 0.17 13.86
CA CYS A 261 -1.34 1.44 13.80
C CYS A 261 -0.47 2.57 14.36
N LYS A 262 -0.24 3.62 13.56
CA LYS A 262 0.47 4.85 13.96
C LYS A 262 -0.46 5.87 14.64
N TYR A 263 -1.77 5.70 14.49
CA TYR A 263 -2.82 6.67 14.83
C TYR A 263 -3.77 6.07 15.88
N SER A 264 -3.24 5.74 17.06
CA SER A 264 -3.99 5.02 18.10
C SER A 264 -5.15 5.84 18.67
N ASP A 265 -4.99 7.16 18.78
CA ASP A 265 -6.05 8.04 19.29
C ASP A 265 -7.20 8.16 18.28
N GLU A 266 -6.87 8.35 17.00
CA GLU A 266 -7.83 8.35 15.89
C GLU A 266 -8.56 7.01 15.79
N LEU A 267 -7.84 5.90 15.95
CA LEU A 267 -8.44 4.57 15.99
C LEU A 267 -9.45 4.44 17.14
N ASN A 268 -9.12 4.95 18.33
CA ASN A 268 -10.03 4.93 19.47
C ASN A 268 -11.27 5.81 19.22
N THR A 269 -11.11 6.99 18.62
CA THR A 269 -12.24 7.85 18.20
C THR A 269 -13.21 7.09 17.28
N LEU A 270 -12.70 6.38 16.27
CA LEU A 270 -13.54 5.59 15.36
C LEU A 270 -14.21 4.40 16.08
N ARG A 271 -13.50 3.75 17.00
CA ARG A 271 -14.06 2.65 17.82
C ARG A 271 -15.19 3.15 18.72
N ASP A 272 -15.03 4.31 19.34
CA ASP A 272 -16.05 4.90 20.22
C ASP A 272 -17.27 5.33 19.42
N LEU A 273 -17.07 5.88 18.22
CA LEU A 273 -18.15 6.18 17.28
C LEU A 273 -18.96 4.92 16.91
N LEU A 274 -18.28 3.83 16.60
CA LEU A 274 -18.91 2.54 16.28
C LEU A 274 -19.57 1.88 17.50
N LYS A 275 -19.29 2.35 18.72
CA LYS A 275 -19.98 1.94 19.95
C LYS A 275 -21.10 2.92 20.36
N SER A 276 -21.24 4.05 19.67
CA SER A 276 -22.25 5.06 19.97
C SER A 276 -23.63 4.67 19.46
N SER A 277 -24.67 4.98 20.23
CA SER A 277 -26.07 4.73 19.82
C SER A 277 -26.49 5.63 18.65
N GLY A 278 -25.92 6.84 18.54
CA GLY A 278 -26.22 7.80 17.47
C GLY A 278 -25.98 7.23 16.07
N PHE A 279 -24.85 6.57 15.85
CA PHE A 279 -24.56 5.93 14.57
C PHE A 279 -25.53 4.78 14.27
N TRP A 280 -25.80 3.90 15.24
CA TRP A 280 -26.66 2.73 15.01
C TRP A 280 -28.13 3.07 14.85
N ASN A 281 -28.61 4.14 15.49
CA ASN A 281 -29.94 4.71 15.21
C ASN A 281 -30.03 5.16 13.75
N TYR A 282 -29.02 5.87 13.23
CA TYR A 282 -28.97 6.24 11.81
C TYR A 282 -29.01 5.02 10.88
N VAL A 283 -28.24 3.97 11.20
CA VAL A 283 -28.24 2.72 10.41
C VAL A 283 -29.60 2.05 10.41
N LEU A 284 -30.26 1.97 11.58
CA LEU A 284 -31.59 1.37 11.72
C LEU A 284 -32.63 2.13 10.88
N ASP A 285 -32.64 3.46 10.96
CA ASP A 285 -33.52 4.31 10.15
C ASP A 285 -33.31 4.05 8.66
N LYS A 286 -32.05 4.00 8.20
CA LYS A 286 -31.71 3.74 6.80
C LYS A 286 -32.16 2.37 6.31
N LEU A 287 -32.03 1.33 7.12
CA LEU A 287 -32.48 -0.01 6.75
C LEU A 287 -34.00 -0.12 6.69
N ASN A 288 -34.72 0.64 7.53
CA ASN A 288 -36.18 0.72 7.50
C ASN A 288 -36.73 1.47 6.27
N GLU A 289 -35.95 2.38 5.68
CA GLU A 289 -36.30 3.16 4.48
C GLU A 289 -36.31 2.35 3.15
N GLN A 290 -36.30 1.00 3.19
CA GLN A 290 -36.13 0.12 2.02
C GLN A 290 -34.85 0.43 1.20
N PHE A 291 -33.72 0.56 1.89
CA PHE A 291 -32.41 0.71 1.25
C PHE A 291 -32.15 -0.43 0.24
N THR A 292 -32.13 -0.09 -1.05
CA THR A 292 -31.95 -1.03 -2.16
C THR A 292 -30.71 -0.62 -2.96
N SER A 293 -29.54 -1.00 -2.46
CA SER A 293 -28.32 -0.96 -3.27
C SER A 293 -28.06 -2.35 -3.87
N PRO A 294 -27.86 -2.49 -5.19
CA PRO A 294 -27.49 -3.76 -5.81
C PRO A 294 -26.20 -4.37 -5.28
N ARG A 295 -25.35 -3.55 -4.63
CA ARG A 295 -24.08 -3.97 -4.02
C ARG A 295 -24.22 -4.32 -2.54
N PHE A 296 -25.35 -4.03 -1.93
CA PHE A 296 -25.56 -4.29 -0.51
C PHE A 296 -25.95 -5.74 -0.27
N ASN A 297 -25.12 -6.45 0.50
CA ASN A 297 -25.41 -7.78 0.99
C ASN A 297 -25.80 -7.71 2.48
N LYS A 298 -27.11 -7.85 2.77
CA LYS A 298 -27.65 -7.79 4.14
C LYS A 298 -27.05 -8.86 5.05
N ASP A 299 -26.81 -10.07 4.54
CA ASP A 299 -26.27 -11.17 5.33
C ASP A 299 -24.80 -10.95 5.68
N GLU A 300 -24.02 -10.42 4.73
CA GLU A 300 -22.63 -10.02 4.97
C GLU A 300 -22.56 -8.89 6.01
N PHE A 301 -23.42 -7.87 5.87
CA PHE A 301 -23.52 -6.77 6.83
C PHE A 301 -23.88 -7.25 8.23
N LYS A 302 -24.89 -8.12 8.39
CA LYS A 302 -25.24 -8.70 9.70
C LYS A 302 -24.09 -9.52 10.30
N SER A 303 -23.41 -10.31 9.47
CA SER A 303 -22.24 -11.10 9.90
C SER A 303 -21.11 -10.19 10.40
N VAL A 304 -20.84 -9.11 9.67
CA VAL A 304 -19.91 -8.01 10.00
C VAL A 304 -20.27 -7.41 11.37
N VAL A 305 -21.51 -6.97 11.56
CA VAL A 305 -22.02 -6.42 12.83
C VAL A 305 -21.88 -7.41 13.98
N LYS A 306 -22.33 -8.66 13.80
CA LYS A 306 -22.24 -9.70 14.84
C LYS A 306 -20.80 -9.96 15.28
N ASN A 307 -19.85 -9.94 14.35
CA ASN A 307 -18.44 -10.14 14.66
C ASN A 307 -17.83 -8.93 15.38
N MET A 308 -18.18 -7.69 15.01
CA MET A 308 -17.72 -6.49 15.73
C MET A 308 -18.09 -6.52 17.22
N PHE A 309 -19.33 -6.91 17.53
CA PHE A 309 -19.87 -6.91 18.88
C PHE A 309 -19.69 -8.24 19.63
N SER A 310 -18.82 -9.11 19.12
CA SER A 310 -18.19 -10.14 19.95
C SER A 310 -17.17 -9.53 20.94
N ILE A 311 -16.82 -8.26 20.74
CA ILE A 311 -15.99 -7.43 21.64
C ILE A 311 -16.92 -6.77 22.68
N PRO A 312 -16.52 -6.64 23.96
CA PRO A 312 -17.36 -6.04 25.00
C PRO A 312 -17.77 -4.60 24.62
N CYS A 313 -19.08 -4.38 24.42
CA CYS A 313 -19.69 -3.06 24.33
C CYS A 313 -20.46 -2.83 25.63
N GLU A 314 -20.08 -1.83 26.42
CA GLU A 314 -20.74 -1.52 27.70
C GLU A 314 -21.98 -0.63 27.52
N ASN A 315 -22.20 -0.09 26.31
CA ASN A 315 -23.34 0.78 26.03
C ASN A 315 -24.61 -0.05 25.82
N SER A 316 -25.50 -0.06 26.82
CA SER A 316 -26.75 -0.81 26.81
C SER A 316 -27.71 -0.39 25.69
N GLU A 317 -27.75 0.89 25.33
CA GLU A 317 -28.62 1.40 24.25
C GLU A 317 -28.15 0.86 22.89
N THR A 318 -26.84 0.92 22.64
CA THR A 318 -26.22 0.33 21.45
C THR A 318 -26.51 -1.16 21.35
N ILE A 319 -26.35 -1.91 22.45
CA ILE A 319 -26.65 -3.35 22.50
C ILE A 319 -28.10 -3.65 22.09
N GLU A 320 -29.07 -2.88 22.59
CA GLU A 320 -30.49 -3.08 22.24
C GLU A 320 -30.80 -2.77 20.77
N ILE A 321 -30.19 -1.73 20.19
CA ILE A 321 -30.33 -1.41 18.76
C ILE A 321 -29.76 -2.55 17.90
N LEU A 322 -28.60 -3.08 18.29
CA LEU A 322 -27.93 -4.17 17.58
C LEU A 322 -28.71 -5.49 17.63
N LYS A 323 -29.37 -5.79 18.76
CA LYS A 323 -30.26 -6.96 18.86
C LYS A 323 -31.39 -6.90 17.83
N LYS A 324 -31.95 -5.71 17.55
CA LYS A 324 -32.97 -5.54 16.51
C LYS A 324 -32.39 -5.82 15.13
N LEU A 325 -31.23 -5.25 14.82
CA LEU A 325 -30.53 -5.42 13.53
C LEU A 325 -30.13 -6.87 13.22
N ILE A 326 -29.83 -7.68 14.24
CA ILE A 326 -29.41 -9.08 14.09
C ILE A 326 -30.61 -10.04 14.00
N ASN A 327 -31.73 -9.72 14.65
CA ASN A 327 -32.90 -10.61 14.77
C ASN A 327 -34.00 -10.36 13.71
N ASP A 328 -34.06 -9.17 13.11
CA ASP A 328 -34.70 -8.91 11.80
C ASP A 328 -33.75 -9.34 10.67
#